data_AF-A0A452YKQ3-F1
#
_entry.id   AF-A0A452YKQ3-F1
#
_cell.length_a   1.000
_cell.length_b   1.000
_cell.length_c   1.000
_cell.angle_alpha   90.00
_cell.angle_beta   90.00
_cell.angle_gamma   90.00
#
_symmetry.space_group_name_H-M   'P 1'
#
loop_
_entity.id
_entity.type
_entity.pdbx_description
1 polymer ?
#
loop_
_entity_poly.entity_id
_entity_poly.type
_entity_poly.pdbx_seq_one_letter_code
_entity_poly.pdbx_strand_id
1 'polypeptide(L)'
;MWYGSATTPIELFGPTRYQWDQRYFQQEIYRRVCNGLAKNLSLSEAWSKIPEKLAFYDYIGNNPAKEGLFRAGSMDNGDGIVVGWLGHPVFRDKEGRELFVRRMPTFFETFPVVLLDEEGIARADIPFRRAESKYSVEQVGIMEEFYGGELNGVSYSDPATIKKICERSQLGENFELDRATLKSDGVFRSSPRGWFTFGHATFALLFFFGHIWHGARTLF
;
A
#
# COMPACT_ATOMS: atom_id res chain seq x y z
N MET A 1 4.72 3.74 20.66
CA MET A 1 4.99 4.22 19.29
C MET A 1 4.73 3.15 18.24
N TRP A 2 5.46 2.04 18.22
CA TRP A 2 5.34 1.04 17.14
C TRP A 2 3.98 0.35 17.00
N TYR A 3 3.41 -0.14 18.12
CA TYR A 3 2.12 -0.85 18.13
C TYR A 3 0.88 0.08 18.05
N GLY A 4 1.07 1.39 18.22
CA GLY A 4 -0.04 2.34 18.35
C GLY A 4 -0.65 2.37 19.76
N SER A 5 -1.18 3.52 20.14
CA SER A 5 -1.88 3.80 21.40
C SER A 5 -2.69 5.09 21.25
N ALA A 6 -3.55 5.40 22.22
CA ALA A 6 -4.27 6.69 22.26
C ALA A 6 -3.33 7.92 22.24
N THR A 7 -2.08 7.75 22.71
CA THR A 7 -1.06 8.81 22.73
C THR A 7 -0.20 8.88 21.48
N THR A 8 -0.37 7.96 20.52
CA THR A 8 0.39 7.94 19.25
C THR A 8 -0.56 7.84 18.05
N PRO A 9 -1.46 8.82 17.87
CA PRO A 9 -2.50 8.78 16.84
C PRO A 9 -1.91 8.77 15.43
N ILE A 10 -2.58 8.05 14.52
CA ILE A 10 -2.12 7.89 13.14
C ILE A 10 -2.14 9.18 12.33
N GLU A 11 -2.95 10.16 12.72
CA GLU A 11 -3.03 11.45 12.05
C GLU A 11 -1.80 12.33 12.31
N LEU A 12 -1.04 12.05 13.38
CA LEU A 12 0.18 12.78 13.71
C LEU A 12 1.45 12.00 13.36
N PHE A 13 1.41 10.68 13.41
CA PHE A 13 2.60 9.83 13.26
C PHE A 13 2.53 8.88 12.05
N GLY A 14 1.44 8.89 11.29
CA GLY A 14 1.17 7.90 10.24
C GLY A 14 0.64 6.55 10.80
N PRO A 15 0.16 5.65 9.92
CA PRO A 15 -0.35 4.35 10.30
C PRO A 15 0.75 3.43 10.86
N THR A 16 0.34 2.26 11.35
CA THR A 16 1.25 1.21 11.82
C THR A 16 1.39 0.12 10.75
N ARG A 17 2.49 -0.64 10.77
CA ARG A 17 2.65 -1.81 9.89
C ARG A 17 1.54 -2.85 10.05
N TYR A 18 1.00 -2.99 11.26
CA TYR A 18 -0.02 -4.00 11.56
C TYR A 18 -1.34 -3.72 10.84
N GLN A 19 -1.65 -2.44 10.62
CA GLN A 19 -2.84 -2.06 9.85
C GLN A 19 -2.70 -2.50 8.38
N TRP A 20 -1.50 -2.44 7.80
CA TRP A 20 -1.24 -3.01 6.47
C TRP A 20 -1.28 -4.54 6.48
N ASP A 21 -0.55 -5.16 7.40
CA ASP A 21 -0.43 -6.62 7.49
C ASP A 21 -1.79 -7.31 7.66
N GLN A 22 -2.71 -6.68 8.39
CA GLN A 22 -4.06 -7.19 8.66
C GLN A 22 -5.13 -6.62 7.70
N ARG A 23 -4.76 -5.79 6.73
CA ARG A 23 -5.69 -5.15 5.77
C ARG A 23 -6.78 -4.32 6.48
N TYR A 24 -6.43 -3.63 7.56
CA TYR A 24 -7.36 -2.90 8.41
C TYR A 24 -8.18 -1.85 7.65
N PHE A 25 -7.50 -1.00 6.87
CA PHE A 25 -8.18 0.06 6.11
C PHE A 25 -8.94 -0.50 4.91
N GLN A 26 -8.36 -1.46 4.18
CA GLN A 26 -9.04 -2.19 3.12
C GLN A 26 -10.38 -2.77 3.60
N GLN A 27 -10.42 -3.45 4.75
CA GLN A 27 -11.66 -4.01 5.30
C GLN A 27 -12.72 -2.94 5.57
N GLU A 28 -12.33 -1.79 6.12
CA GLU A 28 -13.26 -0.68 6.36
C GLU A 28 -13.76 -0.05 5.05
N ILE A 29 -12.91 0.07 4.03
CA ILE A 29 -13.29 0.53 2.69
C ILE A 29 -14.33 -0.42 2.10
N TYR A 30 -14.05 -1.73 2.04
CA TYR A 30 -15.00 -2.72 1.54
C TYR A 30 -16.31 -2.71 2.32
N ARG A 31 -16.26 -2.61 3.66
CA ARG A 31 -17.47 -2.50 4.49
C ARG A 31 -18.33 -1.29 4.08
N ARG A 32 -17.71 -0.14 3.79
CA ARG A 32 -18.45 1.07 3.34
C ARG A 32 -19.02 0.90 1.95
N VAL A 33 -18.25 0.35 1.01
CA VAL A 33 -18.70 0.07 -0.37
C VAL A 33 -19.87 -0.91 -0.35
N CYS A 34 -19.75 -2.05 0.35
CA CYS A 34 -20.83 -3.04 0.47
C CYS A 34 -22.10 -2.44 1.09
N ASN A 35 -21.97 -1.58 2.11
CA ASN A 35 -23.13 -0.86 2.67
C ASN A 35 -23.76 0.13 1.68
N GLY A 36 -22.97 0.72 0.79
CA GLY A 36 -23.46 1.55 -0.29
C GLY A 36 -24.25 0.74 -1.32
N LEU A 37 -23.69 -0.38 -1.77
CA LEU A 37 -24.32 -1.31 -2.70
C LEU A 37 -25.63 -1.88 -2.13
N ALA A 38 -25.66 -2.23 -0.84
CA ALA A 38 -26.88 -2.68 -0.15
C ALA A 38 -27.99 -1.62 -0.08
N LYS A 39 -27.65 -0.34 -0.29
CA LYS A 39 -28.58 0.79 -0.42
C LYS A 39 -28.92 1.11 -1.88
N ASN A 40 -28.66 0.18 -2.80
CA ASN A 40 -28.88 0.31 -4.24
C ASN A 40 -28.09 1.44 -4.91
N LEU A 41 -26.94 1.81 -4.35
CA LEU A 41 -25.98 2.66 -5.08
C LEU A 41 -25.29 1.83 -6.16
N SER A 42 -24.96 2.47 -7.28
CA SER A 42 -24.04 1.89 -8.26
C SER A 42 -22.62 1.74 -7.67
N LEU A 43 -21.78 0.90 -8.30
CA LEU A 43 -20.38 0.76 -7.91
C LEU A 43 -19.64 2.11 -7.92
N SER A 44 -19.83 2.89 -8.98
CA SER A 44 -19.26 4.23 -9.10
C SER A 44 -19.67 5.14 -7.94
N GLU A 45 -20.97 5.23 -7.63
CA GLU A 45 -21.45 6.04 -6.51
C GLU A 45 -20.97 5.55 -5.14
N ALA A 46 -20.85 4.23 -4.96
CA ALA A 46 -20.36 3.65 -3.71
C ALA A 46 -18.87 3.98 -3.48
N TRP A 47 -18.05 3.83 -4.52
CA TRP A 47 -16.61 4.15 -4.48
C TRP A 47 -16.35 5.66 -4.40
N SER A 48 -17.14 6.50 -5.08
CA SER A 48 -17.05 7.97 -4.96
C SER A 48 -17.39 8.50 -3.57
N LYS A 49 -18.04 7.70 -2.70
CA LYS A 49 -18.31 8.06 -1.30
C LYS A 49 -17.17 7.70 -0.34
N ILE A 50 -16.12 7.02 -0.81
CA ILE A 50 -14.94 6.72 0.00
C ILE A 50 -14.07 7.98 0.12
N PRO A 51 -13.76 8.43 1.34
CA PRO A 51 -12.87 9.56 1.52
C PRO A 51 -11.46 9.25 1.03
N GLU A 52 -10.85 10.16 0.28
CA GLU A 52 -9.47 9.99 -0.23
C GLU A 52 -8.46 9.77 0.90
N LYS A 53 -8.65 10.43 2.05
CA LYS A 53 -7.82 10.21 3.25
C LYS A 53 -7.85 8.74 3.73
N LEU A 54 -9.01 8.09 3.64
CA LEU A 54 -9.16 6.68 4.02
C LEU A 54 -8.47 5.77 2.99
N ALA A 55 -8.67 6.03 1.69
CA ALA A 55 -7.97 5.32 0.62
C ALA A 55 -6.45 5.47 0.76
N PHE A 56 -5.97 6.66 1.15
CA PHE A 56 -4.54 6.92 1.30
C PHE A 56 -3.92 6.14 2.47
N TYR A 57 -4.66 5.89 3.55
CA TYR A 57 -4.18 4.98 4.58
C TYR A 57 -4.01 3.53 4.10
N ASP A 58 -4.71 3.14 3.02
CA ASP A 58 -4.64 1.80 2.42
C ASP A 58 -3.60 1.70 1.28
N TYR A 59 -2.52 2.47 1.39
CA TYR A 59 -1.37 2.48 0.50
C TYR A 59 -0.08 2.15 1.26
N ILE A 60 0.72 1.22 0.73
CA ILE A 60 1.90 0.66 1.42
C ILE A 60 3.03 1.69 1.59
N GLY A 61 3.08 2.75 0.79
CA GLY A 61 4.07 3.83 0.98
C GLY A 61 3.92 4.52 2.33
N ASN A 62 2.73 4.45 2.95
CA ASN A 62 2.47 4.95 4.29
C ASN A 62 2.84 3.96 5.41
N ASN A 63 3.21 2.72 5.08
CA ASN A 63 3.64 1.73 6.05
C ASN A 63 5.03 2.08 6.59
N PRO A 64 5.21 2.32 7.92
CA PRO A 64 6.49 2.71 8.49
C PRO A 64 7.57 1.61 8.41
N ALA A 65 7.22 0.40 7.95
CA ALA A 65 8.15 -0.72 7.80
C ALA A 65 8.61 -0.97 6.36
N LYS A 66 8.45 0.01 5.45
CA LYS A 66 8.99 0.00 4.07
C LYS A 66 10.19 0.95 3.92
N GLU A 67 11.09 0.91 4.89
CA GLU A 67 12.15 1.91 5.07
C GLU A 67 13.54 1.45 4.66
N GLY A 68 14.54 2.32 4.86
CA GLY A 68 15.96 1.98 4.80
C GLY A 68 16.78 2.98 5.63
N LEU A 69 17.74 2.49 6.42
CA LEU A 69 18.45 3.29 7.44
C LEU A 69 19.11 4.56 6.90
N PHE A 70 19.63 4.53 5.69
CA PHE A 70 20.32 5.67 5.07
C PHE A 70 19.46 6.47 4.10
N ARG A 71 18.16 6.16 4.02
CA ARG A 71 17.23 6.89 3.16
C ARG A 71 16.69 8.10 3.93
N ALA A 72 17.50 9.16 4.02
CA ALA A 72 17.23 10.34 4.85
C ALA A 72 16.28 11.35 4.19
N GLY A 73 15.32 11.89 4.93
CA GLY A 73 14.37 12.90 4.46
C GLY A 73 12.91 12.52 4.70
N SER A 74 12.00 13.32 4.16
CA SER A 74 10.54 13.06 4.24
C SER A 74 10.14 11.87 3.37
N MET A 75 8.93 11.35 3.59
CA MET A 75 8.30 10.35 2.74
C MET A 75 8.12 10.87 1.31
N ASP A 76 7.73 12.13 1.15
CA ASP A 76 7.54 12.79 -0.15
C ASP A 76 8.81 12.81 -1.02
N ASN A 77 10.01 12.84 -0.42
CA ASN A 77 11.28 12.72 -1.15
C ASN A 77 11.48 11.33 -1.77
N GLY A 78 10.74 10.33 -1.28
CA GLY A 78 10.73 8.97 -1.79
C GLY A 78 9.81 8.81 -2.99
N ASP A 79 8.53 8.56 -2.74
CA ASP A 79 7.55 8.24 -3.78
C ASP A 79 6.92 9.47 -4.44
N GLY A 80 6.83 10.60 -3.74
CA GLY A 80 6.37 11.88 -4.28
C GLY A 80 5.29 12.54 -3.43
N ILE A 81 4.90 13.76 -3.79
CA ILE A 81 3.78 14.46 -3.16
C ILE A 81 2.48 13.93 -3.77
N VAL A 82 1.56 13.48 -2.94
CA VAL A 82 0.25 13.01 -3.41
C VAL A 82 -0.57 14.17 -3.93
N VAL A 83 -1.09 14.01 -5.16
CA VAL A 83 -1.94 15.00 -5.83
C VAL A 83 -3.41 14.63 -5.72
N GLY A 84 -3.75 13.37 -6.00
CA GLY A 84 -5.14 12.90 -5.99
C GLY A 84 -5.25 11.38 -6.04
N TRP A 85 -6.41 10.87 -5.61
CA TRP A 85 -6.76 9.45 -5.71
C TRP A 85 -7.27 9.14 -7.12
N LEU A 86 -6.64 8.16 -7.79
CA LEU A 86 -7.01 7.79 -9.16
C LEU A 86 -8.34 7.03 -9.23
N GLY A 87 -8.79 6.47 -8.11
CA GLY A 87 -9.94 5.57 -8.03
C GLY A 87 -9.53 4.13 -7.75
N HIS A 88 -10.53 3.29 -7.46
CA HIS A 88 -10.32 1.87 -7.22
C HIS A 88 -10.39 1.09 -8.54
N PRO A 89 -9.28 0.43 -8.96
CA PRO A 89 -9.28 -0.39 -10.16
C PRO A 89 -9.92 -1.76 -9.89
N VAL A 90 -10.83 -2.17 -10.75
CA VAL A 90 -11.42 -3.52 -10.73
C VAL A 90 -10.96 -4.26 -11.99
N PHE A 91 -10.26 -5.37 -11.78
CA PHE A 91 -9.77 -6.21 -12.87
C PHE A 91 -10.77 -7.31 -13.15
N ARG A 92 -11.05 -7.56 -14.43
CA ARG A 92 -11.91 -8.66 -14.87
C ARG A 92 -11.25 -9.46 -15.97
N ASP A 93 -11.39 -10.78 -15.95
CA ASP A 93 -11.00 -11.59 -17.09
C ASP A 93 -12.06 -11.56 -18.20
N LYS A 94 -11.77 -12.24 -19.31
CA LYS A 94 -12.70 -12.42 -20.44
C LYS A 94 -14.03 -13.11 -20.08
N GLU A 95 -14.07 -13.85 -18.97
CA GLU A 95 -15.29 -14.51 -18.45
C GLU A 95 -16.08 -13.57 -17.53
N GLY A 96 -15.57 -12.36 -17.26
CA GLY A 96 -16.20 -11.35 -16.42
C GLY A 96 -15.96 -11.55 -14.92
N ARG A 97 -15.09 -12.50 -14.54
CA ARG A 97 -14.75 -12.75 -13.12
C ARG A 97 -13.86 -11.63 -12.60
N GLU A 98 -14.18 -11.14 -11.41
CA GLU A 98 -13.34 -10.16 -10.71
C GLU A 98 -12.03 -10.81 -10.23
N LEU A 99 -10.92 -10.10 -10.43
CA LEU A 99 -9.59 -10.52 -10.06
C LEU A 99 -8.94 -9.52 -9.10
N PHE A 100 -8.20 -10.03 -8.13
CA PHE A 100 -7.55 -9.27 -7.08
C PHE A 100 -6.03 -9.39 -7.18
N VAL A 101 -5.34 -8.25 -7.26
CA VAL A 101 -3.89 -8.22 -7.22
C VAL A 101 -3.40 -8.60 -5.82
N ARG A 102 -2.48 -9.57 -5.74
CA ARG A 102 -1.85 -9.94 -4.47
C ARG A 102 -0.97 -8.79 -3.97
N ARG A 103 -1.39 -8.14 -2.89
CA ARG A 103 -0.61 -7.06 -2.25
C ARG A 103 0.79 -7.49 -1.80
N MET A 104 1.74 -6.57 -1.90
CA MET A 104 3.11 -6.75 -1.41
C MET A 104 3.13 -6.90 0.13
N PRO A 105 3.65 -8.00 0.69
CA PRO A 105 3.87 -8.11 2.11
C PRO A 105 5.02 -7.20 2.55
N THR A 106 5.01 -6.77 3.81
CA THR A 106 5.95 -5.78 4.34
C THR A 106 7.43 -6.14 4.17
N PHE A 107 7.79 -7.43 4.22
CA PHE A 107 9.18 -7.89 4.14
C PHE A 107 9.83 -7.73 2.76
N PHE A 108 9.04 -7.70 1.69
CA PHE A 108 9.57 -7.76 0.34
C PHE A 108 9.92 -6.36 -0.20
N GLU A 109 11.13 -6.18 -0.73
CA GLU A 109 11.50 -4.98 -1.52
C GLU A 109 10.86 -5.02 -2.91
N THR A 110 10.96 -6.18 -3.58
CA THR A 110 10.29 -6.49 -4.85
C THR A 110 9.37 -7.68 -4.67
N PHE A 111 8.23 -7.70 -5.36
CA PHE A 111 7.26 -8.77 -5.24
C PHE A 111 6.55 -8.95 -6.59
N PRO A 112 6.28 -10.20 -7.04
CA PRO A 112 5.70 -10.46 -8.35
C PRO A 112 4.23 -10.04 -8.40
N VAL A 113 3.77 -9.68 -9.60
CA VAL A 113 2.36 -9.40 -9.86
C VAL A 113 1.64 -10.71 -10.15
N VAL A 114 0.70 -11.05 -9.27
CA VAL A 114 -0.20 -12.21 -9.40
C VAL A 114 -1.62 -11.76 -9.09
N LEU A 115 -2.56 -12.14 -9.95
CA LEU A 115 -3.98 -11.87 -9.83
C LEU A 115 -4.71 -13.16 -9.45
N LEU A 116 -5.51 -13.07 -8.39
CA LEU A 116 -6.27 -14.17 -7.80
C LEU A 116 -7.77 -13.94 -8.02
N ASP A 117 -8.57 -14.99 -8.13
CA ASP A 117 -10.02 -14.87 -7.98
C ASP A 117 -10.44 -14.79 -6.49
N GLU A 118 -11.75 -14.74 -6.25
CA GLU A 118 -12.35 -14.70 -4.90
C GLU A 118 -11.96 -15.92 -4.04
N GLU A 119 -11.75 -17.08 -4.67
CA GLU A 119 -11.31 -18.32 -4.02
C GLU A 119 -9.79 -18.37 -3.76
N GLY A 120 -9.03 -17.38 -4.23
CA GLY A 120 -7.58 -17.32 -4.08
C GLY A 120 -6.79 -18.15 -5.10
N ILE A 121 -7.43 -18.59 -6.18
CA ILE A 121 -6.80 -19.32 -7.28
C ILE A 121 -6.15 -18.31 -8.22
N ALA A 122 -4.89 -18.56 -8.61
CA ALA A 122 -4.19 -17.72 -9.56
C ALA A 122 -4.81 -17.81 -10.96
N ARG A 123 -5.22 -16.66 -11.50
CA ARG A 123 -5.85 -16.54 -12.83
C ARG A 123 -5.00 -15.77 -13.82
N ALA A 124 -4.15 -14.87 -13.35
CA ALA A 124 -3.26 -14.08 -14.20
C ALA A 124 -1.96 -13.71 -13.48
N ASP A 125 -0.91 -13.47 -14.24
CA ASP A 125 0.38 -12.97 -13.76
C ASP A 125 1.09 -12.08 -14.79
N ILE A 126 2.17 -11.45 -14.34
CA ILE A 126 3.19 -10.88 -15.23
C ILE A 126 4.39 -11.84 -15.24
N PRO A 127 4.53 -12.67 -16.28
CA PRO A 127 5.52 -13.74 -16.26
C PRO A 127 6.93 -13.20 -16.44
N PHE A 128 7.87 -13.73 -15.67
CA PHE A 128 9.29 -13.43 -15.84
C PHE A 128 9.85 -14.02 -17.14
N ARG A 129 9.62 -15.32 -17.38
CA ARG A 129 9.94 -15.99 -18.67
C ARG A 129 8.67 -16.14 -19.50
N ARG A 130 8.71 -15.65 -20.74
CA ARG A 130 7.53 -15.65 -21.64
C ARG A 130 7.34 -16.94 -22.45
N ALA A 131 8.35 -17.80 -22.53
CA ALA A 131 8.36 -18.96 -23.43
C ALA A 131 7.22 -19.97 -23.18
N GLU A 132 6.82 -20.15 -21.92
CA GLU A 132 5.76 -21.08 -21.51
C GLU A 132 4.68 -20.38 -20.69
N SER A 133 4.50 -19.07 -20.90
CA SER A 133 3.46 -18.31 -20.24
C SER A 133 2.07 -18.86 -20.59
N LYS A 134 1.24 -19.05 -19.56
CA LYS A 134 -0.17 -19.48 -19.69
C LYS A 134 -1.16 -18.48 -19.08
N TYR A 135 -0.67 -17.59 -18.23
CA TYR A 135 -1.47 -16.70 -17.40
C TYR A 135 -1.17 -15.23 -17.68
N SER A 136 -0.53 -14.90 -18.82
CA SER A 136 -0.23 -13.49 -19.09
C SER A 136 -1.51 -12.69 -19.31
N VAL A 137 -1.44 -11.39 -18.98
CA VAL A 137 -2.49 -10.40 -19.22
C VAL A 137 -3.07 -10.51 -20.63
N GLU A 138 -2.21 -10.70 -21.65
CA GLU A 138 -2.63 -10.86 -23.05
C GLU A 138 -3.42 -12.14 -23.32
N GLN A 139 -3.02 -13.27 -22.72
CA GLN A 139 -3.65 -14.57 -22.96
C GLN A 139 -4.99 -14.70 -22.21
N VAL A 140 -5.05 -14.14 -21.01
CA VAL A 140 -6.24 -14.15 -20.16
C VAL A 140 -7.27 -13.13 -20.67
N GLY A 141 -6.80 -12.05 -21.30
CA GLY A 141 -7.66 -10.98 -21.81
C GLY A 141 -8.27 -10.17 -20.66
N ILE A 142 -7.42 -9.69 -19.76
CA ILE A 142 -7.86 -8.87 -18.62
C ILE A 142 -8.33 -7.51 -19.15
N MET A 143 -9.42 -7.01 -18.58
CA MET A 143 -9.87 -5.64 -18.67
C MET A 143 -9.87 -5.01 -17.28
N GLU A 144 -9.68 -3.71 -17.22
CA GLU A 144 -9.68 -2.94 -15.98
C GLU A 144 -10.68 -1.79 -16.09
N GLU A 145 -11.39 -1.51 -15.01
CA GLU A 145 -12.31 -0.38 -14.89
C GLU A 145 -12.15 0.29 -13.52
N PHE A 146 -11.99 1.62 -13.54
CA PHE A 146 -11.85 2.43 -12.33
C PHE A 146 -13.21 2.88 -11.80
N TYR A 147 -13.37 2.85 -10.48
CA TYR A 147 -14.53 3.40 -9.78
C TYR A 147 -14.11 4.40 -8.71
N GLY A 148 -14.79 5.55 -8.67
CA GLY A 148 -14.40 6.67 -7.81
C GLY A 148 -13.11 7.36 -8.28
N GLY A 149 -12.67 8.36 -7.52
CA GLY A 149 -11.47 9.13 -7.85
C GLY A 149 -11.51 9.85 -9.21
N GLU A 150 -10.33 10.19 -9.71
CA GLU A 150 -10.16 10.95 -10.96
C GLU A 150 -10.53 10.13 -12.22
N LEU A 151 -10.22 8.83 -12.24
CA LEU A 151 -10.43 7.96 -13.41
C LEU A 151 -11.78 7.24 -13.39
N ASN A 152 -12.75 7.74 -12.62
CA ASN A 152 -14.05 7.10 -12.47
C ASN A 152 -14.75 6.81 -13.81
N GLY A 153 -15.10 5.54 -14.05
CA GLY A 153 -15.79 5.08 -15.27
C GLY A 153 -14.86 4.94 -16.49
N VAL A 154 -13.56 5.14 -16.32
CA VAL A 154 -12.56 4.87 -17.37
C VAL A 154 -12.22 3.39 -17.35
N SER A 155 -12.17 2.78 -18.53
CA SER A 155 -11.75 1.39 -18.71
C SER A 155 -10.57 1.29 -19.66
N TYR A 156 -9.69 0.34 -19.35
CA TYR A 156 -8.51 0.02 -20.16
C TYR A 156 -8.53 -1.45 -20.55
N SER A 157 -8.12 -1.72 -21.79
CA SER A 157 -7.96 -3.07 -22.35
C SER A 157 -6.56 -3.30 -22.91
N ASP A 158 -5.73 -2.26 -23.00
CA ASP A 158 -4.39 -2.40 -23.53
C ASP A 158 -3.48 -3.09 -22.49
N PRO A 159 -2.79 -4.19 -22.86
CA PRO A 159 -2.02 -4.97 -21.89
C PRO A 159 -0.89 -4.20 -21.21
N ALA A 160 -0.35 -3.16 -21.85
CA ALA A 160 0.74 -2.37 -21.30
C ALA A 160 0.26 -1.50 -20.12
N THR A 161 -0.87 -0.81 -20.27
CA THR A 161 -1.46 0.00 -19.20
C THR A 161 -1.97 -0.87 -18.07
N ILE A 162 -2.65 -1.99 -18.37
CA ILE A 162 -3.14 -2.92 -17.35
C ILE A 162 -1.99 -3.44 -16.48
N LYS A 163 -0.86 -3.83 -17.07
CA LYS A 163 0.32 -4.27 -16.31
C LYS A 163 0.82 -3.19 -15.37
N LYS A 164 0.93 -1.94 -15.85
CA LYS A 164 1.35 -0.79 -15.03
C LYS A 164 0.37 -0.54 -13.87
N ILE A 165 -0.93 -0.68 -14.10
CA ILE A 165 -1.95 -0.53 -13.04
C ILE A 165 -1.83 -1.69 -12.05
N CYS A 166 -1.66 -2.93 -12.50
CA CYS A 166 -1.46 -4.08 -11.62
C CYS A 166 -0.22 -3.92 -10.72
N GLU A 167 0.91 -3.46 -11.29
CA GLU A 167 2.14 -3.16 -10.53
C GLU A 167 1.89 -2.10 -9.45
N ARG A 168 1.07 -1.08 -9.72
CA ARG A 168 0.68 -0.07 -8.74
C ARG A 168 -0.29 -0.61 -7.69
N SER A 169 -1.31 -1.37 -8.09
CA SER A 169 -2.31 -1.96 -7.20
C SER A 169 -1.73 -3.00 -6.24
N GLN A 170 -0.57 -3.56 -6.55
CA GLN A 170 0.21 -4.38 -5.62
C GLN A 170 0.62 -3.60 -4.36
N LEU A 171 0.73 -2.28 -4.46
CA LEU A 171 1.08 -1.35 -3.39
C LEU A 171 -0.14 -0.84 -2.61
N GLY A 172 -1.37 -1.23 -2.98
CA GLY A 172 -2.61 -0.78 -2.33
C GLY A 172 -3.45 0.09 -3.25
N GLU A 173 -4.08 1.13 -2.69
CA GLU A 173 -4.83 2.13 -3.46
C GLU A 173 -3.91 2.99 -4.34
N ASN A 174 -4.43 3.42 -5.49
CA ASN A 174 -3.65 4.09 -6.54
C ASN A 174 -3.77 5.62 -6.45
N PHE A 175 -2.63 6.31 -6.45
CA PHE A 175 -2.55 7.77 -6.37
C PHE A 175 -1.71 8.37 -7.50
N GLU A 176 -2.04 9.60 -7.87
CA GLU A 176 -1.14 10.46 -8.63
C GLU A 176 -0.10 11.09 -7.68
N LEU A 177 1.17 11.02 -8.08
CA LEU A 177 2.30 11.51 -7.29
C LEU A 177 3.12 12.51 -8.11
N ASP A 178 3.25 13.74 -7.62
CA ASP A 178 4.20 14.72 -8.13
C ASP A 178 5.60 14.42 -7.57
N ARG A 179 6.46 13.95 -8.48
CA ARG A 179 7.88 13.67 -8.20
C ARG A 179 8.81 14.78 -8.67
N ALA A 180 8.32 15.72 -9.48
CA ALA A 180 9.16 16.76 -10.07
C ALA A 180 9.53 17.82 -9.04
N THR A 181 8.58 18.20 -8.17
CA THR A 181 8.78 19.26 -7.16
C THR A 181 9.95 18.97 -6.22
N LEU A 182 10.06 17.74 -5.71
CA LEU A 182 11.13 17.35 -4.77
C LEU A 182 12.24 16.53 -5.43
N LYS A 183 12.15 16.26 -6.73
CA LYS A 183 13.03 15.33 -7.46
C LYS A 183 13.03 13.94 -6.78
N SER A 184 11.85 13.45 -6.42
CA SER A 184 11.66 12.25 -5.61
C SER A 184 12.22 11.00 -6.30
N ASP A 185 13.01 10.23 -5.56
CA ASP A 185 13.85 9.15 -6.10
C ASP A 185 13.09 7.86 -6.45
N GLY A 186 11.84 7.74 -5.99
CA GLY A 186 10.97 6.58 -6.19
C GLY A 186 11.20 5.47 -5.18
N VAL A 187 11.88 5.74 -4.07
CA VAL A 187 12.23 4.75 -3.06
C VAL A 187 11.63 5.13 -1.71
N PHE A 188 10.85 4.21 -1.13
CA PHE A 188 10.13 4.43 0.12
C PHE A 188 11.05 4.82 1.30
N ARG A 189 10.51 5.71 2.15
CA ARG A 189 11.12 6.22 3.38
C ARG A 189 10.24 5.92 4.58
N SER A 190 10.80 5.98 5.79
CA SER A 190 10.02 5.84 7.02
C SER A 190 9.31 7.13 7.42
N SER A 191 8.18 6.97 8.09
CA SER A 191 7.51 8.03 8.82
C SER A 191 8.21 8.36 10.16
N PRO A 192 7.81 9.45 10.84
CA PRO A 192 8.27 9.76 12.20
C PRO A 192 8.02 8.63 13.21
N ARG A 193 6.99 7.79 13.00
CA ARG A 193 6.71 6.62 13.85
C ARG A 193 7.88 5.63 13.85
N GLY A 194 8.45 5.33 12.67
CA GLY A 194 9.60 4.44 12.54
C GLY A 194 10.86 5.05 13.13
N TRP A 195 11.19 6.29 12.75
CA TRP A 195 12.36 7.00 13.28
C TRP A 195 12.36 7.14 14.80
N PHE A 196 11.22 7.52 15.39
CA PHE A 196 11.08 7.58 16.85
C PHE A 196 11.32 6.22 17.49
N THR A 197 10.72 5.17 16.92
CA THR A 197 10.84 3.81 17.46
C THR A 197 12.28 3.33 17.42
N PHE A 198 12.98 3.53 16.29
CA PHE A 198 14.38 3.15 16.13
C PHE A 198 15.29 3.86 17.13
N GLY A 199 15.17 5.20 17.24
CA GLY A 199 16.00 6.00 18.14
C GLY A 199 15.82 5.58 19.60
N HIS A 200 14.58 5.47 20.08
CA HIS A 200 14.31 5.15 21.49
C HIS A 200 14.68 3.71 21.84
N ALA A 201 14.44 2.75 20.95
CA ALA A 201 14.86 1.36 21.17
C ALA A 201 16.39 1.25 21.29
N THR A 202 17.12 1.95 20.40
CA THR A 202 18.58 1.96 20.41
C THR A 202 19.13 2.62 21.67
N PHE A 203 18.64 3.81 22.03
CA PHE A 203 19.11 4.52 23.23
C PHE A 203 18.76 3.79 24.53
N ALA A 204 17.59 3.15 24.62
CA ALA A 204 17.23 2.35 25.79
C ALA A 204 18.23 1.22 26.03
N LEU A 205 18.67 0.54 24.95
CA LEU A 205 19.67 -0.52 25.05
C LEU A 205 21.05 0.03 25.49
N LEU A 206 21.46 1.19 24.98
CA LEU A 206 22.70 1.84 25.40
C LEU A 206 22.64 2.28 26.87
N PHE A 207 21.50 2.81 27.32
CA PHE A 207 21.28 3.23 28.71
C PHE A 207 21.28 2.06 29.68
N PHE A 208 20.80 0.88 29.26
CA PHE A 208 20.93 -0.33 30.06
C PHE A 208 22.40 -0.64 30.37
N PHE A 209 23.30 -0.55 29.38
CA PHE A 209 24.73 -0.76 29.61
C PHE A 209 25.32 0.30 30.56
N GLY A 210 24.96 1.58 30.37
CA GLY A 210 25.36 2.67 31.27
C GLY A 210 24.89 2.45 32.71
N HIS A 211 23.67 1.95 32.89
CA HIS A 211 23.12 1.62 34.21
C HIS A 211 23.94 0.53 34.91
N ILE A 212 24.25 -0.57 34.22
CA ILE A 212 25.07 -1.66 34.79
C ILE A 212 26.47 -1.16 35.14
N TRP A 213 27.11 -0.40 34.24
CA TRP A 213 28.42 0.18 34.47
C TRP A 213 28.44 1.07 35.73
N HIS A 214 27.52 2.02 35.82
CA HIS A 214 27.46 2.93 36.96
C HIS A 214 27.07 2.21 38.25
N GLY A 215 26.16 1.23 38.20
CA GLY A 215 25.80 0.41 39.35
C GLY A 215 27.00 -0.37 39.91
N ALA A 216 27.80 -0.98 39.05
CA ALA A 216 29.03 -1.66 39.46
C ALA A 216 30.02 -0.67 40.10
N ARG A 217 30.26 0.49 39.46
CA ARG A 217 31.16 1.53 39.94
C ARG A 217 30.74 2.15 41.28
N THR A 218 29.45 2.13 41.60
CA THR A 218 28.93 2.66 42.87
C THR A 218 29.10 1.67 44.02
N LEU A 219 28.94 0.38 43.77
CA LEU A 219 28.95 -0.65 44.82
C LEU A 219 30.33 -1.26 45.09
N PHE A 220 31.18 -1.35 44.05
CA PHE A 220 32.52 -1.93 44.09
C PHE A 220 33.56 -0.95 43.53
#